data_AF-B5CRA8-F1
#
_entry.id   AF-B5CRA8-F1
#
_cell.length_a   1.000
_cell.length_b   1.000
_cell.length_c   1.000
_cell.angle_alpha   90.00
_cell.angle_beta   90.00
_cell.angle_gamma   90.00
#
_symmetry.space_group_name_H-M   'P 1'
#
loop_
_entity.id
_entity.type
_entity.pdbx_description
1 polymer ?
#
loop_
_entity_poly.entity_id
_entity_poly.type
_entity_poly.pdbx_seq_one_letter_code
_entity_poly.pdbx_strand_id
1 'polypeptide(L)'
;MKYERIEKAVFLERENRFVAYVELEGKREKVHVKNTGRCEELLIPGAEVYLQKSENEKRATLWDLIAVKKGERLVNLDSQIPNRCVEEWLQTGNLFKEIQCIRPEITYGDSRLDLYAEGEGKKAFIEVKGVTLEEDGVCLFPDAPSERAVRHIEELIKAKKEGYEAILFFVIQMKEVRYFTPNQKTQPEFAEALKRAKAAGVKILAYDCEVSKDEIRICDPVDVVLESPQMKETVPLIVEWYRKNRRDLPWRKNINAYRVWISEIMLQQTRVEAVKPYYERFLSELPDIETLANVEEDKLLKLWEGLGYYNRARNLKLAAQQIMEQYGGKFPETYEKIRELKGIGNYTAGAIGSFVYDLQKPAVDGNVFRVVSRILEDADDILKASTRKKVESLLEEVIPKESPGDFNQGLIELGAIVCLPGGEPKCEICPVSHLCLAHRDGCELEYPVKKKAKERRVEKKTILRFCDNEEVAIRKRPDTGLLAGLYEFPNVEGHLKQKEVIEYAKSLGLTPVRVKKLPDAKHIFSHVEWQMKGYEVIVDELERELDQKIWSEQVIFAEKEELEKKYPMPSAFAAYQL
;
A
#
# COMPACT_ATOMS: atom_id res chain seq x y z
N MET A 1 13.22 35.79 5.03
CA MET A 1 13.78 36.97 4.32
C MET A 1 12.79 38.13 4.37
N LYS A 2 13.26 39.34 4.71
CA LYS A 2 12.45 40.57 4.72
C LYS A 2 12.86 41.53 3.60
N TYR A 3 11.89 42.09 2.92
CA TYR A 3 12.04 43.20 2.00
C TYR A 3 11.81 44.53 2.71
N GLU A 4 12.33 45.60 2.13
CA GLU A 4 12.21 46.96 2.64
C GLU A 4 11.70 47.90 1.53
N ARG A 5 11.07 49.02 1.92
CA ARG A 5 10.55 50.05 0.99
C ARG A 5 9.56 49.47 -0.03
N ILE A 6 8.52 48.84 0.49
CA ILE A 6 7.49 48.19 -0.31
C ILE A 6 6.33 49.14 -0.60
N GLU A 7 5.97 49.24 -1.87
CA GLU A 7 4.77 49.93 -2.33
C GLU A 7 3.81 48.97 -3.05
N LYS A 8 2.51 49.28 -2.95
CA LYS A 8 1.45 48.55 -3.64
C LYS A 8 1.14 49.24 -4.97
N ALA A 9 0.95 48.44 -6.02
CA ALA A 9 0.59 48.92 -7.36
C ALA A 9 -0.39 47.95 -8.05
N VAL A 10 -0.91 48.36 -9.20
CA VAL A 10 -1.75 47.53 -10.07
C VAL A 10 -0.97 47.16 -11.32
N PHE A 11 -0.87 45.88 -11.65
CA PHE A 11 -0.19 45.42 -12.84
C PHE A 11 -0.96 45.80 -14.10
N LEU A 12 -0.28 46.34 -15.11
CA LEU A 12 -0.90 46.74 -16.38
C LEU A 12 -0.55 45.76 -17.49
N GLU A 13 0.73 45.61 -17.80
CA GLU A 13 1.20 44.71 -18.87
C GLU A 13 2.68 44.35 -18.69
N ARG A 14 3.11 43.23 -19.29
CA ARG A 14 4.50 42.79 -19.29
C ARG A 14 5.07 42.96 -20.70
N GLU A 15 6.02 43.89 -20.84
CA GLU A 15 6.68 44.19 -22.12
C GLU A 15 7.58 43.04 -22.57
N ASN A 16 8.34 42.47 -21.61
CA ASN A 16 9.21 41.33 -21.83
C ASN A 16 9.52 40.63 -20.50
N ARG A 17 10.41 39.62 -20.52
CA ARG A 17 10.74 38.83 -19.32
C ARG A 17 11.25 39.66 -18.14
N PHE A 18 11.84 40.83 -18.35
CA PHE A 18 12.47 41.61 -17.30
C PHE A 18 11.78 42.95 -17.02
N VAL A 19 10.79 43.32 -17.82
CA VAL A 19 10.18 44.64 -17.80
C VAL A 19 8.66 44.54 -17.83
N ALA A 20 8.02 45.23 -16.91
CA ALA A 20 6.57 45.39 -16.86
C ALA A 20 6.18 46.86 -16.62
N TYR A 21 4.92 47.17 -16.88
CA TYR A 21 4.30 48.43 -16.52
C TYR A 21 3.24 48.19 -15.45
N VAL A 22 3.19 49.09 -14.49
CA VAL A 22 2.24 49.09 -13.39
C VAL A 22 1.63 50.47 -13.22
N GLU A 23 0.45 50.55 -12.61
CA GLU A 23 -0.11 51.80 -12.11
C GLU A 23 0.27 51.94 -10.64
N LEU A 24 1.13 52.91 -10.36
CA LEU A 24 1.57 53.31 -9.03
C LEU A 24 1.09 54.74 -8.78
N GLU A 25 0.27 54.94 -7.75
CA GLU A 25 -0.31 56.26 -7.42
C GLU A 25 -1.01 56.95 -8.61
N GLY A 26 -1.70 56.17 -9.47
CA GLY A 26 -2.40 56.68 -10.65
C GLY A 26 -1.49 57.04 -11.83
N LYS A 27 -0.20 56.69 -11.78
CA LYS A 27 0.76 56.90 -12.87
C LYS A 27 1.27 55.56 -13.40
N ARG A 28 1.44 55.50 -14.72
CA ARG A 28 2.09 54.38 -15.39
C ARG A 28 3.59 54.41 -15.14
N GLU A 29 4.08 53.42 -14.41
CA GLU A 29 5.47 53.29 -13.99
C GLU A 29 6.13 52.06 -14.62
N LYS A 30 7.40 52.18 -15.00
CA LYS A 30 8.20 51.08 -15.58
C LYS A 30 8.96 50.35 -14.48
N VAL A 31 8.75 49.04 -14.35
CA VAL A 31 9.32 48.22 -13.27
C VAL A 31 10.12 47.06 -13.82
N HIS A 32 11.10 46.61 -13.05
CA HIS A 32 11.83 45.37 -13.33
C HIS A 32 11.09 44.17 -12.75
N VAL A 33 10.93 43.10 -13.52
CA VAL A 33 10.34 41.83 -13.05
C VAL A 33 11.47 40.94 -12.57
N LYS A 34 11.52 40.64 -11.26
CA LYS A 34 12.53 39.75 -10.65
C LYS A 34 12.27 38.25 -10.87
N ASN A 35 11.45 37.92 -11.86
CA ASN A 35 11.17 36.55 -12.28
C ASN A 35 11.50 36.41 -13.77
N THR A 36 12.29 35.41 -14.13
CA THR A 36 12.67 35.16 -15.53
C THR A 36 11.69 34.25 -16.28
N GLY A 37 10.78 33.59 -15.55
CA GLY A 37 9.71 32.74 -16.06
C GLY A 37 8.58 33.54 -16.70
N ARG A 38 7.62 32.82 -17.30
CA ARG A 38 6.52 33.42 -18.07
C ARG A 38 5.50 34.15 -17.19
N CYS A 39 5.21 33.60 -16.01
CA CYS A 39 4.27 34.16 -15.03
C CYS A 39 2.94 34.63 -15.65
N GLU A 40 2.48 34.00 -16.73
CA GLU A 40 1.31 34.44 -17.50
C GLU A 40 0.02 34.31 -16.68
N GLU A 41 -0.01 33.32 -15.80
CA GLU A 41 -1.09 33.02 -14.86
C GLU A 41 -1.07 33.90 -13.60
N LEU A 42 0.02 34.65 -13.38
CA LEU A 42 0.23 35.49 -12.20
C LEU A 42 0.14 36.98 -12.54
N LEU A 43 0.78 37.40 -13.63
CA LEU A 43 0.87 38.78 -14.07
C LEU A 43 -0.25 39.10 -15.07
N ILE A 44 -1.48 39.12 -14.57
CA ILE A 44 -2.69 39.43 -15.34
C ILE A 44 -3.03 40.92 -15.17
N PRO A 45 -3.38 41.67 -16.23
CA PRO A 45 -3.79 43.08 -16.12
C PRO A 45 -4.86 43.29 -15.04
N GLY A 46 -4.64 44.25 -14.15
CA GLY A 46 -5.50 44.52 -12.99
C GLY A 46 -5.08 43.78 -11.70
N ALA A 47 -4.11 42.87 -11.76
CA ALA A 47 -3.62 42.18 -10.56
C ALA A 47 -2.93 43.14 -9.60
N GLU A 48 -3.18 42.96 -8.30
CA GLU A 48 -2.47 43.69 -7.25
C GLU A 48 -1.04 43.17 -7.12
N VAL A 49 -0.05 44.07 -7.20
CA VAL A 49 1.38 43.75 -7.12
C VAL A 49 2.08 44.57 -6.04
N TYR A 50 3.19 44.03 -5.57
CA TYR A 50 4.05 44.66 -4.57
C TYR A 50 5.43 44.90 -5.17
N LEU A 51 5.90 46.13 -5.00
CA LEU A 51 7.12 46.65 -5.58
C LEU A 51 8.12 46.99 -4.48
N GLN A 52 9.38 46.63 -4.68
CA GLN A 52 10.50 47.06 -3.85
C GLN A 52 11.20 48.24 -4.50
N LYS A 53 11.40 49.34 -3.75
CA LYS A 53 12.20 50.47 -4.21
C LYS A 53 13.70 50.14 -4.16
N SER A 54 14.40 50.36 -5.26
CA SER A 54 15.86 50.22 -5.32
C SER A 54 16.56 51.38 -4.62
N GLU A 55 17.69 51.09 -3.97
CA GLU A 55 18.59 52.11 -3.39
C GLU A 55 19.45 52.81 -4.43
N ASN A 56 19.65 52.17 -5.59
CA ASN A 56 20.49 52.71 -6.64
C ASN A 56 19.66 53.57 -7.60
N GLU A 57 19.64 54.87 -7.35
CA GLU A 57 18.93 55.87 -8.15
C GLU A 57 19.40 55.93 -9.62
N LYS A 58 20.54 55.32 -9.97
CA LYS A 58 21.05 55.27 -11.35
C LYS A 58 20.49 54.12 -12.20
N ARG A 59 19.64 53.25 -11.63
CA ARG A 59 19.03 52.15 -12.38
C ARG A 59 18.01 52.66 -13.40
N ALA A 60 17.88 51.93 -14.51
CA ALA A 60 16.87 52.21 -15.53
C ALA A 60 15.41 52.06 -15.04
N THR A 61 15.21 51.27 -13.98
CA THR A 61 13.93 51.11 -13.28
C THR A 61 14.16 51.32 -11.79
N LEU A 62 13.36 52.18 -11.16
CA LEU A 62 13.45 52.46 -9.72
C LEU A 62 12.84 51.34 -8.87
N TRP A 63 11.93 50.56 -9.46
CA TRP A 63 11.10 49.57 -8.78
C TRP A 63 11.37 48.15 -9.30
N ASP A 64 11.41 47.21 -8.37
CA ASP A 64 11.44 45.77 -8.64
C ASP A 64 10.09 45.15 -8.23
N LEU A 65 9.42 44.46 -9.14
CA LEU A 65 8.18 43.72 -8.86
C LEU A 65 8.56 42.41 -8.14
N ILE A 66 8.17 42.29 -6.86
CA ILE A 66 8.60 41.19 -5.98
C ILE A 66 7.49 40.21 -5.62
N ALA A 67 6.22 40.61 -5.69
CA ALA A 67 5.09 39.73 -5.38
C ALA A 67 3.82 40.19 -6.11
N VAL A 68 2.88 39.26 -6.25
CA VAL A 68 1.58 39.48 -6.88
C VAL A 68 0.49 38.73 -6.12
N LYS A 69 -0.69 39.32 -6.04
CA LYS A 69 -1.88 38.70 -5.47
C LYS A 69 -2.61 37.89 -6.56
N LYS A 70 -2.74 36.58 -6.37
CA LYS A 70 -3.51 35.65 -7.22
C LYS A 70 -4.73 35.16 -6.42
N GLY A 71 -5.94 35.58 -6.78
CA GLY A 71 -7.11 35.33 -5.93
C GLY A 71 -6.90 35.98 -4.56
N GLU A 72 -6.96 35.20 -3.47
CA GLU A 72 -6.68 35.70 -2.10
C GLU A 72 -5.24 35.50 -1.63
N ARG A 73 -4.41 34.73 -2.37
CA ARG A 73 -3.03 34.42 -1.96
C ARG A 73 -2.01 35.39 -2.54
N LEU A 74 -0.92 35.61 -1.81
CA LEU A 74 0.28 36.28 -2.31
C LEU A 74 1.27 35.24 -2.84
N VAL A 75 1.81 35.52 -4.01
CA VAL A 75 2.89 34.75 -4.64
C VAL A 75 4.12 35.64 -4.75
N ASN A 76 5.23 35.19 -4.19
CA ASN A 76 6.51 35.87 -4.37
C ASN A 76 7.09 35.54 -5.74
N LEU A 77 7.60 36.55 -6.44
CA LEU A 77 8.12 36.46 -7.80
C LEU A 77 9.64 36.59 -7.86
N ASP A 78 10.32 36.92 -6.76
CA ASP A 78 11.77 37.09 -6.75
C ASP A 78 12.47 35.73 -6.87
N SER A 79 12.99 35.42 -8.06
CA SER A 79 13.61 34.11 -8.35
C SER A 79 14.96 33.92 -7.67
N GLN A 80 15.54 34.96 -7.06
CA GLN A 80 16.83 34.86 -6.36
C GLN A 80 16.68 34.50 -4.87
N ILE A 81 15.47 34.61 -4.35
CA ILE A 81 15.18 34.48 -2.91
C ILE A 81 15.04 33.04 -2.41
N PRO A 82 14.60 32.05 -3.21
CA PRO A 82 14.58 30.65 -2.78
C PRO A 82 15.88 30.17 -2.12
N ASN A 83 17.04 30.49 -2.70
CA ASN A 83 18.34 30.06 -2.16
C ASN A 83 18.56 30.61 -0.75
N ARG A 84 18.30 31.90 -0.54
CA ARG A 84 18.40 32.56 0.77
C ARG A 84 17.40 31.99 1.78
N CYS A 85 16.18 31.70 1.35
CA CYS A 85 15.20 31.05 2.22
C CYS A 85 15.67 29.66 2.69
N VAL A 86 16.30 28.88 1.81
CA VAL A 86 16.88 27.58 2.18
C VAL A 86 18.09 27.75 3.10
N GLU A 87 18.94 28.74 2.89
CA GLU A 87 20.03 29.07 3.84
C GLU A 87 19.50 29.38 5.24
N GLU A 88 18.47 30.24 5.36
CA GLU A 88 17.81 30.56 6.63
C GLU A 88 17.19 29.28 7.25
N TRP A 89 16.57 28.42 6.44
CA TRP A 89 15.98 27.15 6.90
C TRP A 89 17.02 26.11 7.36
N LEU A 90 18.23 26.12 6.78
CA LEU A 90 19.33 25.27 7.22
C LEU A 90 19.87 25.72 8.59
N GLN A 91 19.90 27.03 8.84
CA GLN A 91 20.38 27.61 10.09
C GLN A 91 19.47 27.30 11.29
N THR A 92 18.20 26.97 11.06
CA THR A 92 17.26 26.59 12.14
C THR A 92 17.40 25.14 12.59
N GLY A 93 18.39 24.40 12.09
CA GLY A 93 18.68 23.04 12.53
C GLY A 93 17.82 21.95 11.86
N ASN A 94 17.11 22.29 10.78
CA ASN A 94 16.16 21.37 10.14
C ASN A 94 16.83 20.24 9.35
N LEU A 95 18.07 20.44 8.86
CA LEU A 95 18.84 19.39 8.18
C LEU A 95 19.84 18.70 9.10
N PHE A 96 20.64 19.50 9.80
CA PHE A 96 21.60 19.08 10.82
C PHE A 96 21.31 19.90 12.07
N LYS A 97 21.25 19.28 13.25
CA LYS A 97 20.96 20.00 14.50
C LYS A 97 21.99 21.10 14.76
N GLU A 98 23.24 20.81 14.42
CA GLU A 98 24.34 21.77 14.45
C GLU A 98 24.97 21.90 13.07
N ILE A 99 24.73 23.03 12.42
CA ILE A 99 25.36 23.36 11.14
C ILE A 99 26.72 23.99 11.37
N GLN A 100 27.75 23.42 10.73
CA GLN A 100 29.13 23.87 10.86
C GLN A 100 29.50 24.85 9.74
N CYS A 101 28.96 24.64 8.55
CA CYS A 101 29.32 25.42 7.37
C CYS A 101 28.16 25.43 6.37
N ILE A 102 27.89 26.59 5.77
CA ILE A 102 27.05 26.74 4.58
C ILE A 102 27.88 27.51 3.55
N ARG A 103 27.97 26.99 2.32
CA ARG A 103 28.66 27.65 1.20
C ARG A 103 27.73 27.72 -0.01
N PRO A 104 27.36 28.91 -0.49
CA PRO A 104 26.56 29.05 -1.68
C PRO A 104 27.38 28.81 -2.95
N GLU A 105 26.69 28.48 -4.02
CA GLU A 105 27.18 28.53 -5.39
C GLU A 105 28.46 27.67 -5.62
N ILE A 106 28.43 26.45 -5.08
CA ILE A 106 29.54 25.50 -5.07
C ILE A 106 29.63 24.74 -6.40
N THR A 107 30.85 24.54 -6.91
CA THR A 107 31.08 23.66 -8.06
C THR A 107 31.23 22.22 -7.62
N TYR A 108 30.45 21.32 -8.22
CA TYR A 108 30.56 19.88 -8.05
C TYR A 108 30.38 19.19 -9.41
N GLY A 109 31.35 18.35 -9.79
CA GLY A 109 31.40 17.80 -11.14
C GLY A 109 31.44 18.90 -12.19
N ASP A 110 30.52 18.83 -13.16
CA ASP A 110 30.40 19.81 -14.24
C ASP A 110 29.30 20.85 -13.99
N SER A 111 28.73 20.88 -12.77
CA SER A 111 27.63 21.75 -12.41
C SER A 111 27.96 22.65 -11.22
N ARG A 112 27.26 23.78 -11.16
CA ARG A 112 27.26 24.68 -10.00
C ARG A 112 25.95 24.49 -9.26
N LEU A 113 26.04 23.90 -8.07
CA LEU A 113 24.91 23.64 -7.18
C LEU A 113 24.69 24.84 -6.26
N ASP A 114 23.44 25.05 -5.87
CA ASP A 114 23.04 26.25 -5.14
C ASP A 114 23.69 26.36 -3.76
N LEU A 115 23.74 25.26 -2.99
CA LEU A 115 24.25 25.26 -1.62
C LEU A 115 25.04 23.98 -1.30
N TYR A 116 26.03 24.15 -0.44
CA TYR A 116 26.73 23.08 0.26
C TYR A 116 26.61 23.30 1.77
N ALA A 117 26.33 22.24 2.53
CA ALA A 117 26.28 22.30 3.98
C ALA A 117 27.11 21.18 4.64
N GLU A 118 27.73 21.48 5.78
CA GLU A 118 28.36 20.49 6.66
C GLU A 118 27.73 20.55 8.05
N GLY A 119 27.51 19.38 8.65
CA GLY A 119 27.01 19.26 10.01
C GLY A 119 27.02 17.79 10.44
N GLU A 120 27.26 17.55 11.73
CA GLU A 120 27.22 16.20 12.32
C GLU A 120 28.11 15.16 11.61
N GLY A 121 29.27 15.59 11.08
CA GLY A 121 30.19 14.73 10.33
C GLY A 121 29.71 14.35 8.92
N LYS A 122 28.61 14.95 8.45
CA LYS A 122 28.05 14.75 7.11
C LYS A 122 28.24 15.98 6.24
N LYS A 123 28.24 15.75 4.93
CA LYS A 123 28.35 16.76 3.88
C LYS A 123 27.15 16.65 2.96
N ALA A 124 26.50 17.77 2.68
CA ALA A 124 25.29 17.83 1.89
C ALA A 124 25.46 18.76 0.68
N PHE A 125 25.09 18.27 -0.49
CA PHE A 125 24.86 19.09 -1.67
C PHE A 125 23.36 19.33 -1.84
N ILE A 126 22.99 20.58 -2.10
CA ILE A 126 21.60 21.02 -2.11
C ILE A 126 21.39 21.87 -3.37
N GLU A 127 20.43 21.43 -4.19
CA GLU A 127 19.92 22.19 -5.33
C GLU A 127 18.55 22.77 -4.95
N VAL A 128 18.33 24.04 -5.24
CA VAL A 128 17.11 24.77 -4.90
C VAL A 128 16.33 25.10 -6.18
N LYS A 129 15.00 24.96 -6.10
CA LYS A 129 14.07 25.32 -7.16
C LYS A 129 12.95 26.17 -6.61
N GLY A 130 12.84 27.41 -7.08
CA GLY A 130 11.67 28.24 -6.84
C GLY A 130 10.47 27.71 -7.65
N VAL A 131 9.32 27.60 -6.99
CA VAL A 131 8.08 27.12 -7.61
C VAL A 131 7.00 28.17 -7.44
N THR A 132 6.55 28.72 -8.56
CA THR A 132 5.47 29.73 -8.64
C THR A 132 4.29 29.27 -9.50
N LEU A 133 4.47 28.25 -10.34
CA LEU A 133 3.41 27.70 -11.16
C LEU A 133 2.46 26.87 -10.29
N GLU A 134 1.18 27.21 -10.37
CA GLU A 134 0.13 26.60 -9.56
C GLU A 134 -1.20 26.55 -10.32
N GLU A 135 -1.86 25.40 -10.23
CA GLU A 135 -3.17 25.09 -10.83
C GLU A 135 -4.04 24.42 -9.76
N ASP A 136 -5.16 25.02 -9.37
CA ASP A 136 -6.14 24.47 -8.41
C ASP A 136 -5.56 23.92 -7.08
N GLY A 137 -4.61 24.67 -6.53
CA GLY A 137 -3.87 24.38 -5.30
C GLY A 137 -2.71 23.40 -5.49
N VAL A 138 -2.44 22.95 -6.71
CA VAL A 138 -1.36 22.01 -7.06
C VAL A 138 -0.20 22.78 -7.67
N CYS A 139 0.98 22.65 -7.05
CA CYS A 139 2.18 23.33 -7.53
C CYS A 139 3.00 22.43 -8.45
N LEU A 140 3.51 23.02 -9.53
CA LEU A 140 4.16 22.28 -10.62
C LEU A 140 5.53 22.86 -10.94
N PHE A 141 6.50 21.99 -11.26
CA PHE A 141 7.79 22.41 -11.79
C PHE A 141 8.32 21.43 -12.84
N PRO A 142 8.95 21.89 -13.93
CA PRO A 142 9.20 23.30 -14.26
C PRO A 142 8.02 23.99 -14.96
N ASP A 143 8.05 25.32 -15.00
CA ASP A 143 7.13 26.18 -15.76
C ASP A 143 7.54 26.31 -17.24
N ALA A 144 8.82 26.05 -17.55
CA ALA A 144 9.35 25.94 -18.90
C ALA A 144 10.45 24.87 -18.97
N PRO A 145 10.69 24.22 -20.13
CA PRO A 145 11.72 23.19 -20.26
C PRO A 145 13.11 23.70 -19.87
N SER A 146 13.85 22.90 -19.08
CA SER A 146 15.20 23.23 -18.63
C SER A 146 16.11 22.00 -18.60
N GLU A 147 16.97 21.85 -19.61
CA GLU A 147 17.99 20.78 -19.63
C GLU A 147 18.97 20.91 -18.46
N ARG A 148 19.23 22.15 -18.01
CA ARG A 148 20.06 22.42 -16.84
C ARG A 148 19.46 21.78 -15.58
N ALA A 149 18.15 21.88 -15.39
CA ALA A 149 17.49 21.30 -14.23
C ALA A 149 17.63 19.77 -14.18
N VAL A 150 17.49 19.10 -15.33
CA VAL A 150 17.69 17.64 -15.43
C VAL A 150 19.14 17.26 -15.11
N ARG A 151 20.12 17.98 -15.66
CA ARG A 151 21.55 17.72 -15.39
C ARG A 151 21.91 17.87 -13.92
N HIS A 152 21.39 18.90 -13.24
CA HIS A 152 21.66 19.09 -11.81
C HIS A 152 21.10 17.93 -10.96
N ILE A 153 19.98 17.31 -11.36
CA ILE A 153 19.46 16.11 -10.70
C ILE A 153 20.43 14.94 -10.85
N GLU A 154 20.98 14.72 -12.05
CA GLU A 154 21.93 13.63 -12.28
C GLU A 154 23.23 13.82 -11.48
N GLU A 155 23.69 15.06 -11.29
CA GLU A 155 24.81 15.38 -10.40
C GLU A 155 24.49 15.10 -8.93
N LEU A 156 23.27 15.40 -8.46
CA LEU A 156 22.84 15.02 -7.10
C LEU A 156 22.80 13.49 -6.92
N ILE A 157 22.37 12.75 -7.94
CA ILE A 157 22.40 11.27 -7.93
C ILE A 157 23.84 10.78 -7.79
N LYS A 158 24.77 11.37 -8.54
CA LYS A 158 26.20 11.06 -8.46
C LYS A 158 26.75 11.37 -7.06
N ALA A 159 26.48 12.56 -6.53
CA ALA A 159 26.87 12.95 -5.18
C ALA A 159 26.36 11.95 -4.13
N LYS A 160 25.10 11.51 -4.23
CA LYS A 160 24.53 10.53 -3.30
C LYS A 160 25.27 9.20 -3.35
N LYS A 161 25.64 8.73 -4.55
CA LYS A 161 26.43 7.50 -4.73
C LYS A 161 27.84 7.61 -4.17
N GLU A 162 28.43 8.80 -4.18
CA GLU A 162 29.75 9.09 -3.58
C GLU A 162 29.72 9.26 -2.05
N GLY A 163 28.54 9.11 -1.42
CA GLY A 163 28.38 9.12 0.03
C GLY A 163 27.98 10.48 0.61
N TYR A 164 27.75 11.50 -0.23
CA TYR A 164 27.20 12.77 0.23
C TYR A 164 25.71 12.64 0.55
N GLU A 165 25.20 13.49 1.45
CA GLU A 165 23.78 13.80 1.44
C GLU A 165 23.48 14.65 0.20
N ALA A 166 22.39 14.33 -0.51
CA ALA A 166 21.99 15.04 -1.71
C ALA A 166 20.52 15.43 -1.57
N ILE A 167 20.22 16.69 -1.81
CA ILE A 167 18.89 17.27 -1.59
C ILE A 167 18.49 18.09 -2.81
N LEU A 168 17.29 17.85 -3.30
CA LEU A 168 16.60 18.76 -4.21
C LEU A 168 15.47 19.42 -3.43
N PHE A 169 15.52 20.75 -3.29
CA PHE A 169 14.63 21.52 -2.44
C PHE A 169 13.75 22.44 -3.29
N PHE A 170 12.45 22.14 -3.33
CA PHE A 170 11.44 23.00 -3.95
C PHE A 170 10.90 24.00 -2.94
N VAL A 171 11.17 25.28 -3.17
CA VAL A 171 10.64 26.40 -2.39
C VAL A 171 9.40 26.89 -3.11
N ILE A 172 8.23 26.54 -2.59
CA ILE A 172 6.95 26.94 -3.15
C ILE A 172 6.64 28.34 -2.61
N GLN A 173 6.68 29.33 -3.49
CA GLN A 173 6.70 30.75 -3.15
C GLN A 173 5.30 31.31 -2.85
N MET A 174 4.45 30.50 -2.22
CA MET A 174 3.08 30.81 -1.80
C MET A 174 2.64 29.84 -0.69
N LYS A 175 1.49 30.12 -0.06
CA LYS A 175 0.89 29.31 1.01
C LYS A 175 -0.35 28.55 0.49
N GLU A 176 -0.85 27.60 1.31
CA GLU A 176 -2.09 26.84 1.08
C GLU A 176 -2.00 25.89 -0.12
N VAL A 177 -0.89 25.14 -0.17
CA VAL A 177 -0.61 24.20 -1.26
C VAL A 177 -1.07 22.80 -0.89
N ARG A 178 -1.80 22.16 -1.81
CA ARG A 178 -2.35 20.81 -1.63
C ARG A 178 -1.25 19.75 -1.74
N TYR A 179 -0.44 19.83 -2.80
CA TYR A 179 0.76 19.01 -3.02
C TYR A 179 1.60 19.59 -4.17
N PHE A 180 2.82 19.09 -4.29
CA PHE A 180 3.72 19.35 -5.41
C PHE A 180 3.84 18.13 -6.32
N THR A 181 3.88 18.34 -7.64
CA THR A 181 4.17 17.29 -8.64
C THR A 181 5.02 17.85 -9.77
N PRO A 182 5.92 17.06 -10.40
CA PRO A 182 6.59 17.51 -11.60
C PRO A 182 5.61 17.79 -12.74
N ASN A 183 5.89 18.82 -13.52
CA ASN A 183 5.11 19.20 -14.68
C ASN A 183 5.44 18.30 -15.88
N GLN A 184 4.83 17.12 -15.92
CA GLN A 184 5.04 16.14 -16.99
C GLN A 184 4.61 16.68 -18.37
N LYS A 185 3.63 17.58 -18.44
CA LYS A 185 3.20 18.21 -19.70
C LYS A 185 4.29 19.09 -20.30
N THR A 186 5.04 19.80 -19.45
CA THR A 186 6.10 20.72 -19.87
C THR A 186 7.42 20.01 -20.13
N GLN A 187 7.84 19.10 -19.26
CA GLN A 187 9.11 18.37 -19.40
C GLN A 187 9.04 16.96 -18.78
N PRO A 188 8.61 15.94 -19.54
CA PRO A 188 8.54 14.55 -19.05
C PRO A 188 9.87 14.03 -18.50
N GLU A 189 10.99 14.41 -19.11
CA GLU A 189 12.34 13.96 -18.73
C GLU A 189 12.71 14.40 -17.31
N PHE A 190 12.18 15.55 -16.85
CA PHE A 190 12.39 16.04 -15.49
C PHE A 190 11.68 15.16 -14.46
N ALA A 191 10.44 14.74 -14.75
CA ALA A 191 9.71 13.82 -13.88
C ALA A 191 10.45 12.46 -13.76
N GLU A 192 10.93 11.93 -14.88
CA GLU A 192 11.70 10.69 -14.88
C GLU A 192 13.05 10.83 -14.14
N ALA A 193 13.71 11.99 -14.25
CA ALA A 193 14.91 12.27 -13.46
C ALA A 193 14.63 12.31 -11.96
N LEU A 194 13.52 12.91 -11.52
CA LEU A 194 13.11 12.90 -10.11
C LEU A 194 12.86 11.49 -9.59
N LYS A 195 12.18 10.63 -10.37
CA LYS A 195 11.96 9.24 -9.98
C LYS A 195 13.29 8.49 -9.79
N ARG A 196 14.25 8.68 -10.71
CA ARG A 196 15.61 8.14 -10.57
C ARG A 196 16.33 8.69 -9.33
N ALA A 197 16.18 9.98 -9.05
CA ALA A 197 16.78 10.64 -7.90
C ALA A 197 16.26 10.06 -6.58
N LYS A 198 14.93 9.92 -6.47
CA LYS A 198 14.29 9.26 -5.32
C LYS A 198 14.77 7.82 -5.15
N ALA A 199 14.82 7.05 -6.23
CA ALA A 199 15.30 5.67 -6.20
C ALA A 199 16.79 5.57 -5.80
N ALA A 200 17.61 6.57 -6.11
CA ALA A 200 19.00 6.66 -5.70
C ALA A 200 19.20 7.18 -4.25
N GLY A 201 18.12 7.57 -3.57
CA GLY A 201 18.15 8.08 -2.19
C GLY A 201 18.40 9.58 -2.07
N VAL A 202 18.29 10.35 -3.16
CA VAL A 202 18.28 11.83 -3.09
C VAL A 202 17.02 12.27 -2.35
N LYS A 203 17.16 13.16 -1.38
CA LYS A 203 16.02 13.72 -0.64
C LYS A 203 15.33 14.77 -1.51
N ILE A 204 14.07 14.55 -1.84
CA ILE A 204 13.26 15.51 -2.58
C ILE A 204 12.31 16.17 -1.60
N LEU A 205 12.52 17.44 -1.33
CA LEU A 205 11.76 18.22 -0.36
C LEU A 205 10.96 19.28 -1.08
N ALA A 206 9.73 19.50 -0.65
CA ALA A 206 8.93 20.64 -1.05
C ALA A 206 8.38 21.30 0.21
N TYR A 207 8.52 22.62 0.30
CA TYR A 207 7.95 23.41 1.37
C TYR A 207 7.22 24.62 0.80
N ASP A 208 6.07 24.93 1.38
CA ASP A 208 5.38 26.17 1.12
C ASP A 208 6.01 27.34 1.87
N CYS A 209 5.64 28.55 1.47
CA CYS A 209 6.12 29.76 2.11
C CYS A 209 4.95 30.61 2.60
N GLU A 210 5.09 31.14 3.80
CA GLU A 210 4.29 32.27 4.22
C GLU A 210 4.82 33.52 3.50
N VAL A 211 3.95 34.20 2.76
CA VAL A 211 4.27 35.38 1.95
C VAL A 211 3.40 36.54 2.42
N SER A 212 4.04 37.59 2.92
CA SER A 212 3.41 38.87 3.19
C SER A 212 3.84 39.90 2.12
N LYS A 213 3.38 41.15 2.28
CA LYS A 213 3.84 42.26 1.44
C LYS A 213 5.36 42.49 1.50
N ASP A 214 6.00 42.16 2.62
CA ASP A 214 7.38 42.52 2.95
C ASP A 214 8.22 41.36 3.50
N GLU A 215 7.69 40.13 3.50
CA GLU A 215 8.39 38.95 4.01
C GLU A 215 8.05 37.70 3.20
N ILE A 216 9.04 36.84 3.06
CA ILE A 216 8.85 35.44 2.64
C ILE A 216 9.64 34.53 3.58
N ARG A 217 8.98 33.48 4.05
CA ARG A 217 9.55 32.50 4.98
C ARG A 217 9.06 31.08 4.65
N ILE A 218 9.98 30.13 4.54
CA ILE A 218 9.65 28.71 4.43
C ILE A 218 8.85 28.30 5.68
N CYS A 219 7.72 27.62 5.47
CA CYS A 219 6.76 27.33 6.52
C CYS A 219 6.53 25.82 6.66
N ASP A 220 5.59 25.24 5.89
CA ASP A 220 5.15 23.87 6.10
C ASP A 220 5.65 22.92 4.99
N PRO A 221 5.96 21.66 5.33
CA PRO A 221 6.28 20.65 4.33
C PRO A 221 5.06 20.34 3.47
N VAL A 222 5.28 20.21 2.17
CA VAL A 222 4.27 19.87 1.17
C VAL A 222 4.53 18.47 0.63
N ASP A 223 3.46 17.70 0.46
CA ASP A 223 3.57 16.34 -0.10
C ASP A 223 4.15 16.40 -1.52
N VAL A 224 5.15 15.56 -1.79
CA VAL A 224 5.78 15.41 -3.11
C VAL A 224 5.22 14.16 -3.78
N VAL A 225 4.44 14.35 -4.84
CA VAL A 225 3.82 13.26 -5.60
C VAL A 225 4.49 13.14 -6.96
N LEU A 226 5.25 12.06 -7.17
CA LEU A 226 6.02 11.83 -8.39
C LEU A 226 5.35 10.82 -9.32
N GLU A 227 4.68 9.81 -8.74
CA GLU A 227 4.14 8.69 -9.49
C GLU A 227 2.75 8.99 -10.04
N SER A 228 1.80 9.42 -9.20
CA SER A 228 0.41 9.58 -9.62
C SER A 228 -0.35 10.69 -8.88
N PRO A 229 -0.37 11.90 -9.45
CA PRO A 229 -1.29 12.97 -9.04
C PRO A 229 -2.75 12.51 -9.09
N GLN A 230 -3.12 11.70 -10.09
CA GLN A 230 -4.46 11.14 -10.23
C GLN A 230 -4.90 10.38 -8.96
N MET A 231 -4.02 9.53 -8.41
CA MET A 231 -4.33 8.84 -7.16
C MET A 231 -4.32 9.77 -5.95
N LYS A 232 -3.48 10.80 -5.90
CA LYS A 232 -3.49 11.79 -4.81
C LYS A 232 -4.84 12.48 -4.68
N GLU A 233 -5.46 12.82 -5.81
CA GLU A 233 -6.78 13.44 -5.87
C GLU A 233 -7.90 12.54 -5.31
N THR A 234 -7.73 11.22 -5.36
CA THR A 234 -8.73 10.27 -4.81
C THR A 234 -8.72 10.19 -3.28
N VAL A 235 -7.61 10.58 -2.63
CA VAL A 235 -7.38 10.37 -1.19
C VAL A 235 -8.47 10.96 -0.30
N PRO A 236 -8.78 12.28 -0.37
CA PRO A 236 -9.79 12.87 0.51
C PRO A 236 -11.17 12.24 0.28
N LEU A 237 -11.52 11.95 -0.98
CA LEU A 237 -12.80 11.37 -1.37
C LEU A 237 -12.98 9.95 -0.84
N ILE A 238 -11.93 9.13 -0.91
CA ILE A 238 -11.95 7.75 -0.39
C ILE A 238 -12.04 7.74 1.13
N VAL A 239 -11.24 8.58 1.81
CA VAL A 239 -11.25 8.67 3.28
C VAL A 239 -12.64 9.11 3.77
N GLU A 240 -13.21 10.17 3.20
CA GLU A 240 -14.52 10.66 3.59
C GLU A 240 -15.62 9.64 3.29
N TRP A 241 -15.60 9.03 2.11
CA TRP A 241 -16.56 7.99 1.75
C TRP A 241 -16.47 6.79 2.69
N TYR A 242 -15.26 6.33 3.03
CA TYR A 242 -15.06 5.20 3.93
C TYR A 242 -15.64 5.49 5.32
N ARG A 243 -15.39 6.67 5.88
CA ARG A 243 -15.94 7.07 7.19
C ARG A 243 -17.47 7.00 7.24
N LYS A 244 -18.13 7.34 6.13
CA LYS A 244 -19.59 7.32 6.01
C LYS A 244 -20.18 5.94 5.67
N ASN A 245 -19.47 5.12 4.90
CA ASN A 245 -20.03 3.92 4.27
C ASN A 245 -19.41 2.60 4.73
N ARG A 246 -18.39 2.62 5.61
CA ARG A 246 -17.75 1.38 6.10
C ARG A 246 -18.78 0.45 6.75
N ARG A 247 -18.73 -0.83 6.38
CA ARG A 247 -19.56 -1.86 7.02
C ARG A 247 -19.15 -2.05 8.48
N ASP A 248 -20.14 -2.35 9.32
CA ASP A 248 -19.93 -2.78 10.69
C ASP A 248 -19.44 -4.23 10.71
N LEU A 249 -18.16 -4.43 11.01
CA LEU A 249 -17.51 -5.75 11.00
C LEU A 249 -16.88 -6.02 12.37
N PRO A 250 -16.89 -7.27 12.89
CA PRO A 250 -16.39 -7.58 14.23
C PRO A 250 -14.96 -7.10 14.49
N TRP A 251 -14.06 -7.23 13.51
CA TRP A 251 -12.66 -6.81 13.59
C TRP A 251 -12.41 -5.31 13.45
N ARG A 252 -13.45 -4.52 13.14
CA ARG A 252 -13.39 -3.04 13.17
C ARG A 252 -13.82 -2.47 14.53
N LYS A 253 -14.21 -3.34 15.49
CA LYS A 253 -14.52 -2.98 16.87
C LYS A 253 -13.33 -3.34 17.77
N ASN A 254 -13.08 -2.53 18.80
CA ASN A 254 -12.00 -2.79 19.78
C ASN A 254 -10.65 -3.10 19.10
N ILE A 255 -10.27 -2.26 18.12
CA ILE A 255 -9.12 -2.47 17.25
C ILE A 255 -7.84 -2.59 18.08
N ASN A 256 -7.08 -3.65 17.84
CA ASN A 256 -5.71 -3.83 18.29
C ASN A 256 -4.95 -4.72 17.30
N ALA A 257 -3.62 -4.76 17.41
CA ALA A 257 -2.77 -5.49 16.46
C ALA A 257 -3.12 -6.99 16.37
N TYR A 258 -3.40 -7.64 17.50
CA TYR A 258 -3.79 -9.05 17.52
C TYR A 258 -5.10 -9.29 16.75
N ARG A 259 -6.14 -8.52 17.05
CA ARG A 259 -7.46 -8.61 16.43
C ARG A 259 -7.43 -8.38 14.92
N VAL A 260 -6.69 -7.35 14.49
CA VAL A 260 -6.49 -7.05 13.05
C VAL A 260 -5.69 -8.17 12.40
N TRP A 261 -4.60 -8.61 13.03
CA TRP A 261 -3.78 -9.69 12.49
C TRP A 261 -4.57 -10.97 12.25
N ILE A 262 -5.37 -11.42 13.22
CA ILE A 262 -6.23 -12.60 13.07
C ILE A 262 -7.24 -12.42 11.92
N SER A 263 -7.95 -11.29 11.86
CA SER A 263 -8.94 -11.06 10.80
C SER A 263 -8.30 -11.01 9.43
N GLU A 264 -7.16 -10.32 9.28
CA GLU A 264 -6.47 -10.20 8.01
C GLU A 264 -5.94 -11.53 7.51
N ILE A 265 -5.44 -12.40 8.40
CA ILE A 265 -5.04 -13.76 8.01
C ILE A 265 -6.24 -14.61 7.62
N MET A 266 -7.37 -14.51 8.35
CA MET A 266 -8.60 -15.24 7.99
C MET A 266 -9.17 -14.79 6.64
N LEU A 267 -9.15 -13.49 6.33
CA LEU A 267 -9.69 -12.90 5.11
C LEU A 267 -8.86 -13.21 3.85
N GLN A 268 -7.64 -13.74 3.99
CA GLN A 268 -6.86 -14.19 2.83
C GLN A 268 -7.63 -15.27 2.04
N GLN A 269 -8.02 -14.94 0.81
CA GLN A 269 -8.77 -15.82 -0.09
C GLN A 269 -10.09 -16.36 0.51
N THR A 270 -10.66 -15.68 1.51
CA THR A 270 -11.89 -16.08 2.19
C THR A 270 -12.86 -14.92 2.24
N ARG A 271 -14.16 -15.16 2.01
CA ARG A 271 -15.17 -14.09 2.00
C ARG A 271 -15.50 -13.63 3.42
N VAL A 272 -15.80 -12.34 3.57
CA VAL A 272 -16.15 -11.68 4.84
C VAL A 272 -17.23 -12.44 5.63
N GLU A 273 -18.35 -12.79 5.00
CA GLU A 273 -19.46 -13.48 5.69
C GLU A 273 -19.07 -14.86 6.23
N ALA A 274 -18.18 -15.57 5.53
CA ALA A 274 -17.69 -16.86 6.01
C ALA A 274 -16.75 -16.70 7.20
N VAL A 275 -16.02 -15.58 7.32
CA VAL A 275 -15.03 -15.36 8.40
C VAL A 275 -15.67 -14.96 9.72
N LYS A 276 -16.79 -14.22 9.72
CA LYS A 276 -17.43 -13.68 10.94
C LYS A 276 -17.59 -14.70 12.08
N PRO A 277 -18.26 -15.85 11.89
CA PRO A 277 -18.45 -16.81 13.00
C PRO A 277 -17.13 -17.46 13.45
N TYR A 278 -16.16 -17.63 12.55
CA TYR A 278 -14.85 -18.16 12.89
C TYR A 278 -14.03 -17.20 13.73
N TYR A 279 -14.07 -15.92 13.38
CA TYR A 279 -13.37 -14.87 14.10
C TYR A 279 -13.86 -14.75 15.54
N GLU A 280 -15.17 -14.75 15.74
CA GLU A 280 -15.78 -14.68 17.07
C GLU A 280 -15.41 -15.88 17.94
N ARG A 281 -15.57 -17.11 17.41
CA ARG A 281 -15.17 -18.33 18.11
C ARG A 281 -13.68 -18.36 18.43
N PHE A 282 -12.84 -17.96 17.47
CA PHE A 282 -11.39 -17.97 17.63
C PHE A 282 -10.95 -17.02 18.74
N LEU A 283 -11.46 -15.78 18.76
CA LEU A 283 -11.12 -14.81 19.81
C LEU A 283 -11.71 -15.14 21.18
N SER A 284 -12.81 -15.91 21.24
CA SER A 284 -13.34 -16.39 22.52
C SER A 284 -12.41 -17.42 23.16
N GLU A 285 -11.79 -18.28 22.36
CA GLU A 285 -10.92 -19.36 22.84
C GLU A 285 -9.44 -18.94 22.95
N LEU A 286 -9.00 -18.07 22.05
CA LEU A 286 -7.64 -17.54 21.93
C LEU A 286 -7.72 -16.01 21.91
N PRO A 287 -7.92 -15.37 23.08
CA PRO A 287 -8.16 -13.93 23.16
C PRO A 287 -6.91 -13.07 22.94
N ASP A 288 -5.71 -13.66 23.03
CA ASP A 288 -4.43 -12.93 22.99
C ASP A 288 -3.29 -13.73 22.36
N ILE A 289 -2.10 -13.11 22.31
CA ILE A 289 -0.90 -13.67 21.69
C ILE A 289 -0.37 -14.87 22.50
N GLU A 290 -0.42 -14.80 23.83
CA GLU A 290 0.10 -15.84 24.72
C GLU A 290 -0.72 -17.14 24.59
N THR A 291 -2.05 -17.02 24.65
CA THR A 291 -2.96 -18.15 24.45
C THR A 291 -2.81 -18.78 23.06
N LEU A 292 -2.63 -17.96 22.01
CA LEU A 292 -2.33 -18.46 20.66
C LEU A 292 -0.95 -19.13 20.54
N ALA A 293 0.07 -18.64 21.24
CA ALA A 293 1.40 -19.24 21.20
C ALA A 293 1.42 -20.64 21.86
N ASN A 294 0.61 -20.82 22.90
CA ASN A 294 0.59 -22.01 23.75
C ASN A 294 -0.49 -23.04 23.37
N VAL A 295 -1.43 -22.72 22.48
CA VAL A 295 -2.52 -23.65 22.12
C VAL A 295 -1.99 -24.91 21.44
N GLU A 296 -2.53 -26.08 21.79
CA GLU A 296 -2.24 -27.34 21.11
C GLU A 296 -2.63 -27.30 19.62
N GLU A 297 -1.84 -27.95 18.76
CA GLU A 297 -2.04 -27.86 17.30
C GLU A 297 -3.41 -28.39 16.88
N ASP A 298 -3.85 -29.54 17.41
CA ASP A 298 -5.14 -30.12 17.02
C ASP A 298 -6.31 -29.20 17.44
N LYS A 299 -6.24 -28.54 18.61
CA LYS A 299 -7.23 -27.52 19.03
C LYS A 299 -7.22 -26.31 18.09
N LEU A 300 -6.05 -25.81 17.71
CA LEU A 300 -5.93 -24.70 16.76
C LEU A 300 -6.52 -25.03 15.39
N LEU A 301 -6.18 -26.20 14.83
CA LEU A 301 -6.70 -26.65 13.55
C LEU A 301 -8.20 -26.90 13.60
N LYS A 302 -8.73 -27.33 14.76
CA LYS A 302 -10.17 -27.47 14.97
C LYS A 302 -10.89 -26.13 14.97
N LEU A 303 -10.34 -25.10 15.62
CA LEU A 303 -10.88 -23.74 15.55
C LEU A 303 -10.86 -23.17 14.12
N TRP A 304 -9.92 -23.62 13.28
CA TRP A 304 -9.76 -23.22 11.88
C TRP A 304 -10.53 -24.10 10.87
N GLU A 305 -11.16 -25.18 11.33
CA GLU A 305 -11.77 -26.21 10.50
C GLU A 305 -12.83 -25.64 9.55
N GLY A 306 -12.60 -25.78 8.24
CA GLY A 306 -13.50 -25.28 7.20
C GLY A 306 -13.11 -23.94 6.57
N LEU A 307 -12.19 -23.16 7.16
CA LEU A 307 -11.65 -21.95 6.53
C LEU A 307 -10.67 -22.23 5.37
N GLY A 308 -10.11 -23.45 5.33
CA GLY A 308 -9.09 -23.83 4.35
C GLY A 308 -7.74 -23.12 4.55
N TYR A 309 -6.75 -23.51 3.74
CA TYR A 309 -5.36 -23.02 3.84
C TYR A 309 -4.80 -23.08 5.28
N TYR A 310 -4.82 -24.27 5.88
CA TYR A 310 -4.49 -24.52 7.28
C TYR A 310 -3.07 -24.10 7.71
N ASN A 311 -2.14 -23.97 6.77
CA ASN A 311 -0.82 -23.40 7.06
C ASN A 311 -0.90 -21.94 7.55
N ARG A 312 -2.00 -21.22 7.28
CA ARG A 312 -2.25 -19.90 7.88
C ARG A 312 -2.36 -19.99 9.40
N ALA A 313 -3.14 -20.93 9.92
CA ALA A 313 -3.28 -21.16 11.36
C ALA A 313 -1.94 -21.56 12.00
N ARG A 314 -1.19 -22.46 11.36
CA ARG A 314 0.14 -22.84 11.85
C ARG A 314 1.11 -21.66 11.89
N ASN A 315 1.14 -20.87 10.83
CA ASN A 315 1.98 -19.67 10.79
C ASN A 315 1.56 -18.64 11.84
N LEU A 316 0.26 -18.50 12.14
CA LEU A 316 -0.23 -17.66 13.24
C LEU A 316 0.39 -18.10 14.57
N LYS A 317 0.31 -19.40 14.91
CA LYS A 317 0.94 -19.92 16.14
C LYS A 317 2.45 -19.70 16.16
N LEU A 318 3.15 -20.01 15.07
CA LEU A 318 4.61 -19.80 14.98
C LEU A 318 4.99 -18.32 15.15
N ALA A 319 4.25 -17.40 14.54
CA ALA A 319 4.48 -15.98 14.71
C ALA A 319 4.10 -15.49 16.11
N ALA A 320 3.07 -16.05 16.75
CA ALA A 320 2.74 -15.73 18.14
C ALA A 320 3.88 -16.16 19.08
N GLN A 321 4.44 -17.36 18.88
CA GLN A 321 5.63 -17.83 19.59
C GLN A 321 6.83 -16.91 19.34
N GLN A 322 7.05 -16.49 18.09
CA GLN A 322 8.09 -15.52 17.75
C GLN A 322 7.88 -14.19 18.49
N ILE A 323 6.64 -13.71 18.63
CA ILE A 323 6.31 -12.49 19.38
C ILE A 323 6.62 -12.64 20.87
N MET A 324 6.28 -13.79 21.45
CA MET A 324 6.60 -14.09 22.85
C MET A 324 8.11 -14.09 23.10
N GLU A 325 8.88 -14.76 22.24
CA GLU A 325 10.33 -14.92 22.41
C GLU A 325 11.12 -13.63 22.10
N GLN A 326 10.83 -12.98 20.98
CA GLN A 326 11.67 -11.88 20.48
C GLN A 326 11.19 -10.49 20.94
N TYR A 327 9.91 -10.36 21.28
CA TYR A 327 9.28 -9.08 21.58
C TYR A 327 8.57 -9.06 22.95
N GLY A 328 8.77 -10.09 23.78
CA GLY A 328 8.23 -10.16 25.15
C GLY A 328 6.70 -10.15 25.20
N GLY A 329 6.05 -10.76 24.21
CA GLY A 329 4.59 -10.82 24.09
C GLY A 329 3.94 -9.54 23.58
N LYS A 330 4.73 -8.50 23.24
CA LYS A 330 4.22 -7.27 22.63
C LYS A 330 4.33 -7.33 21.11
N PHE A 331 3.23 -7.03 20.42
CA PHE A 331 3.23 -7.00 18.97
C PHE A 331 4.17 -5.88 18.47
N PRO A 332 5.06 -6.15 17.49
CA PRO A 332 5.97 -5.13 16.98
C PRO A 332 5.23 -3.99 16.25
N GLU A 333 5.72 -2.76 16.40
CA GLU A 333 5.02 -1.55 15.92
C GLU A 333 5.63 -0.93 14.65
N THR A 334 6.73 -1.51 14.12
CA THR A 334 7.34 -1.04 12.87
C THR A 334 7.06 -2.01 11.73
N TYR A 335 6.89 -1.46 10.51
CA TYR A 335 6.56 -2.26 9.32
C TYR A 335 7.56 -3.39 9.07
N GLU A 336 8.86 -3.11 9.22
CA GLU A 336 9.94 -4.08 9.00
C GLU A 336 9.83 -5.26 9.97
N LYS A 337 9.65 -4.97 11.26
CA LYS A 337 9.51 -6.00 12.31
C LYS A 337 8.22 -6.80 12.18
N ILE A 338 7.11 -6.14 11.82
CA ILE A 338 5.83 -6.82 11.56
C ILE A 338 5.98 -7.79 10.38
N ARG A 339 6.64 -7.36 9.29
CA ARG A 339 6.84 -8.16 8.08
C ARG A 339 7.78 -9.36 8.30
N GLU A 340 8.69 -9.29 9.27
CA GLU A 340 9.57 -10.40 9.64
C GLU A 340 8.83 -11.57 10.33
N LEU A 341 7.61 -11.34 10.83
CA LEU A 341 6.82 -12.38 11.48
C LEU A 341 6.37 -13.46 10.48
N LYS A 342 6.42 -14.72 10.92
CA LYS A 342 6.05 -15.87 10.09
C LYS A 342 4.62 -15.74 9.52
N GLY A 343 4.50 -15.84 8.20
CA GLY A 343 3.20 -15.79 7.51
C GLY A 343 2.63 -14.39 7.30
N ILE A 344 3.35 -13.34 7.70
CA ILE A 344 3.01 -11.94 7.41
C ILE A 344 3.77 -11.49 6.16
N GLY A 345 3.03 -11.12 5.11
CA GLY A 345 3.59 -10.50 3.89
C GLY A 345 3.35 -9.00 3.84
N ASN A 346 3.75 -8.34 2.75
CA ASN A 346 3.59 -6.88 2.55
C ASN A 346 2.16 -6.41 2.83
N TYR A 347 1.15 -7.11 2.32
CA TYR A 347 -0.26 -6.79 2.56
C TYR A 347 -0.60 -6.74 4.04
N THR A 348 -0.35 -7.84 4.78
CA THR A 348 -0.73 -7.95 6.19
C THR A 348 0.09 -6.99 7.05
N ALA A 349 1.38 -6.77 6.72
CA ALA A 349 2.20 -5.79 7.41
C ALA A 349 1.71 -4.35 7.18
N GLY A 350 1.32 -4.00 5.96
CA GLY A 350 0.72 -2.72 5.63
C GLY A 350 -0.65 -2.53 6.30
N ALA A 351 -1.47 -3.57 6.33
CA ALA A 351 -2.77 -3.54 7.01
C ALA A 351 -2.60 -3.30 8.52
N ILE A 352 -1.81 -4.12 9.22
CA ILE A 352 -1.57 -3.93 10.67
C ILE A 352 -0.92 -2.57 10.93
N GLY A 353 0.13 -2.22 10.19
CA GLY A 353 0.86 -0.98 10.34
C GLY A 353 -0.03 0.26 10.18
N SER A 354 -0.87 0.29 9.15
CA SER A 354 -1.74 1.45 8.89
C SER A 354 -3.01 1.47 9.73
N PHE A 355 -3.57 0.31 10.11
CA PHE A 355 -4.86 0.26 10.81
C PHE A 355 -4.70 0.47 12.33
N VAL A 356 -3.51 0.19 12.86
CA VAL A 356 -3.26 0.17 14.32
C VAL A 356 -2.17 1.15 14.73
N TYR A 357 -1.14 1.32 13.92
CA TYR A 357 0.07 2.07 14.28
C TYR A 357 0.29 3.33 13.45
N ASP A 358 -0.72 3.76 12.69
CA ASP A 358 -0.70 4.96 11.84
C ASP A 358 0.51 5.03 10.89
N LEU A 359 1.03 3.88 10.47
CA LEU A 359 2.14 3.83 9.52
C LEU A 359 1.63 4.12 8.11
N GLN A 360 2.29 5.02 7.39
CA GLN A 360 2.05 5.29 5.97
C GLN A 360 2.57 4.15 5.08
N LYS A 361 1.98 2.97 5.22
CA LYS A 361 2.36 1.76 4.47
C LYS A 361 1.16 1.19 3.73
N PRO A 362 1.30 0.80 2.46
CA PRO A 362 0.18 0.36 1.64
C PRO A 362 -0.29 -1.05 2.01
N ALA A 363 -1.61 -1.28 2.00
CA ALA A 363 -2.22 -2.60 2.20
C ALA A 363 -2.84 -3.10 0.87
N VAL A 364 -2.02 -3.66 -0.02
CA VAL A 364 -2.45 -4.01 -1.40
C VAL A 364 -2.92 -5.47 -1.52
N ASP A 365 -4.24 -5.65 -1.56
CA ASP A 365 -4.91 -6.93 -1.89
C ASP A 365 -5.49 -6.95 -3.32
N GLY A 366 -6.24 -8.01 -3.65
CA GLY A 366 -6.91 -8.12 -4.95
C GLY A 366 -8.01 -7.10 -5.21
N ASN A 367 -8.58 -6.48 -4.16
CA ASN A 367 -9.53 -5.38 -4.28
C ASN A 367 -8.81 -4.09 -4.65
N VAL A 368 -7.74 -3.75 -3.92
CA VAL A 368 -6.91 -2.57 -4.18
C VAL A 368 -6.30 -2.63 -5.58
N PHE A 369 -5.74 -3.78 -6.01
CA PHE A 369 -5.24 -3.91 -7.39
C PHE A 369 -6.29 -3.56 -8.44
N ARG A 370 -7.52 -4.07 -8.30
CA ARG A 370 -8.60 -3.79 -9.25
C ARG A 370 -8.98 -2.31 -9.24
N VAL A 371 -9.14 -1.73 -8.06
CA VAL A 371 -9.49 -0.31 -7.90
C VAL A 371 -8.43 0.57 -8.54
N VAL A 372 -7.15 0.38 -8.17
CA VAL A 372 -6.04 1.18 -8.68
C VAL A 372 -5.86 0.97 -10.18
N SER A 373 -5.90 -0.26 -10.69
CA SER A 373 -5.80 -0.53 -12.13
C SER A 373 -6.92 0.12 -12.93
N ARG A 374 -8.14 0.22 -12.40
CA ARG A 374 -9.25 0.93 -13.07
C ARG A 374 -9.11 2.44 -13.00
N ILE A 375 -8.72 2.98 -11.84
CA ILE A 375 -8.51 4.44 -11.70
C ILE A 375 -7.43 4.91 -12.67
N LEU A 376 -6.35 4.13 -12.83
CA LEU A 376 -5.19 4.48 -13.63
C LEU A 376 -5.15 3.85 -15.02
N GLU A 377 -6.14 3.03 -15.38
CA GLU A 377 -6.18 2.28 -16.64
C GLU A 377 -4.88 1.46 -16.87
N ASP A 378 -4.35 0.87 -15.79
CA ASP A 378 -3.07 0.17 -15.79
C ASP A 378 -3.21 -1.30 -16.23
N ALA A 379 -2.70 -1.59 -17.43
CA ALA A 379 -2.78 -2.91 -18.08
C ALA A 379 -1.70 -3.90 -17.61
N ASP A 380 -0.88 -3.53 -16.62
CA ASP A 380 0.10 -4.43 -16.04
C ASP A 380 -0.54 -5.68 -15.41
N ASP A 381 0.05 -6.85 -15.67
CA ASP A 381 -0.40 -8.13 -15.12
C ASP A 381 -0.20 -8.15 -13.59
N ILE A 382 -1.30 -8.09 -12.84
CA ILE A 382 -1.26 -7.96 -11.37
C ILE A 382 -0.67 -9.19 -10.65
N LEU A 383 -0.42 -10.28 -11.37
CA LEU A 383 0.26 -11.47 -10.83
C LEU A 383 1.79 -11.29 -10.77
N LYS A 384 2.35 -10.28 -11.42
CA LYS A 384 3.80 -10.01 -11.39
C LYS A 384 4.21 -9.28 -10.11
N ALA A 385 5.34 -9.72 -9.53
CA ALA A 385 5.93 -9.06 -8.36
C ALA A 385 6.33 -7.59 -8.65
N SER A 386 6.76 -7.29 -9.88
CA SER A 386 7.08 -5.93 -10.31
C SER A 386 5.86 -5.01 -10.25
N THR A 387 4.69 -5.48 -10.70
CA THR A 387 3.44 -4.72 -10.67
C THR A 387 2.99 -4.45 -9.24
N ARG A 388 3.13 -5.42 -8.33
CA ARG A 388 2.90 -5.20 -6.90
C ARG A 388 3.79 -4.10 -6.35
N LYS A 389 5.10 -4.15 -6.62
CA LYS A 389 6.05 -3.15 -6.14
C LYS A 389 5.72 -1.74 -6.68
N LYS A 390 5.33 -1.64 -7.96
CA LYS A 390 4.90 -0.39 -8.60
C LYS A 390 3.68 0.20 -7.87
N VAL A 391 2.62 -0.60 -7.67
CA VAL A 391 1.40 -0.16 -6.97
C VAL A 391 1.67 0.20 -5.51
N GLU A 392 2.47 -0.59 -4.80
CA GLU A 392 2.88 -0.30 -3.41
C GLU A 392 3.63 1.04 -3.33
N SER A 393 4.62 1.27 -4.20
CA SER A 393 5.39 2.54 -4.24
C SER A 393 4.52 3.74 -4.57
N LEU A 394 3.60 3.59 -5.52
CA LEU A 394 2.66 4.64 -5.91
C LEU A 394 1.73 5.02 -4.76
N LEU A 395 1.19 4.02 -4.05
CA LEU A 395 0.28 4.26 -2.94
C LEU A 395 1.00 4.87 -1.74
N GLU A 396 2.23 4.44 -1.46
CA GLU A 396 3.05 4.98 -0.37
C GLU A 396 3.26 6.50 -0.47
N GLU A 397 3.30 7.07 -1.68
CA GLU A 397 3.39 8.53 -1.89
C GLU A 397 2.11 9.29 -1.55
N VAL A 398 0.95 8.65 -1.67
CA VAL A 398 -0.35 9.34 -1.56
C VAL A 398 -1.08 9.05 -0.26
N ILE A 399 -0.68 8.01 0.48
CA ILE A 399 -1.28 7.67 1.79
C ILE A 399 -1.20 8.88 2.73
N PRO A 400 -2.33 9.35 3.28
CA PRO A 400 -2.34 10.52 4.16
C PRO A 400 -1.68 10.20 5.50
N LYS A 401 -0.89 11.15 6.02
CA LYS A 401 -0.20 11.04 7.32
C LYS A 401 -1.17 10.84 8.48
N GLU A 402 -2.27 11.60 8.49
CA GLU A 402 -3.24 11.64 9.59
C GLU A 402 -4.26 10.50 9.59
N SER A 403 -4.37 9.75 8.48
CA SER A 403 -5.42 8.73 8.34
C SER A 403 -5.06 7.57 7.40
N PRO A 404 -3.87 6.96 7.54
CA PRO A 404 -3.42 5.92 6.62
C PRO A 404 -4.36 4.70 6.65
N GLY A 405 -4.86 4.35 7.83
CA GLY A 405 -5.79 3.24 8.01
C GLY A 405 -7.15 3.45 7.35
N ASP A 406 -7.70 4.67 7.39
CA ASP A 406 -8.96 5.00 6.70
C ASP A 406 -8.80 4.92 5.18
N PHE A 407 -7.68 5.41 4.64
CA PHE A 407 -7.43 5.37 3.20
C PHE A 407 -7.24 3.94 2.69
N ASN A 408 -6.38 3.14 3.34
CA ASN A 408 -6.16 1.74 2.95
C ASN A 408 -7.44 0.91 3.08
N GLN A 409 -8.16 1.01 4.20
CA GLN A 409 -9.44 0.31 4.35
C GLN A 409 -10.48 0.84 3.36
N GLY A 410 -10.46 2.14 3.05
CA GLY A 410 -11.32 2.75 2.04
C GLY A 410 -11.12 2.16 0.65
N LEU A 411 -9.87 1.96 0.21
CA LEU A 411 -9.57 1.29 -1.05
C LEU A 411 -10.07 -0.17 -1.08
N ILE A 412 -9.82 -0.91 0.01
CA ILE A 412 -10.29 -2.31 0.15
C ILE A 412 -11.82 -2.37 0.12
N GLU A 413 -12.48 -1.51 0.89
CA GLU A 413 -13.95 -1.45 1.02
C GLU A 413 -14.60 -1.02 -0.30
N LEU A 414 -14.02 -0.02 -0.99
CA LEU A 414 -14.47 0.43 -2.30
C LEU A 414 -14.44 -0.72 -3.31
N GLY A 415 -13.34 -1.47 -3.37
CA GLY A 415 -13.24 -2.66 -4.20
C GLY A 415 -14.23 -3.75 -3.79
N ALA A 416 -14.51 -3.90 -2.50
CA ALA A 416 -15.40 -4.94 -2.01
C ALA A 416 -16.89 -4.69 -2.33
N ILE A 417 -17.37 -3.44 -2.32
CA ILE A 417 -18.82 -3.15 -2.38
C ILE A 417 -19.27 -2.25 -3.54
N VAL A 418 -18.33 -1.56 -4.21
CA VAL A 418 -18.63 -0.64 -5.33
C VAL A 418 -17.92 -1.09 -6.61
N CYS A 419 -16.60 -1.14 -6.58
CA CYS A 419 -15.76 -1.50 -7.71
C CYS A 419 -15.63 -3.03 -7.79
N LEU A 420 -16.73 -3.71 -8.14
CA LEU A 420 -16.88 -5.16 -8.04
C LEU A 420 -16.06 -5.93 -9.10
N PRO A 421 -15.62 -7.17 -8.81
CA PRO A 421 -14.99 -8.06 -9.79
C PRO A 421 -16.03 -8.85 -10.60
N GLY A 422 -15.69 -9.24 -11.84
CA GLY A 422 -16.44 -10.24 -12.61
C GLY A 422 -17.85 -9.82 -13.07
N GLY A 423 -18.18 -8.53 -12.95
CA GLY A 423 -19.44 -7.93 -13.37
C GLY A 423 -19.32 -6.40 -13.39
N GLU A 424 -20.42 -5.73 -13.73
CA GLU A 424 -20.48 -4.27 -13.80
C GLU A 424 -20.18 -3.63 -12.42
N PRO A 425 -19.18 -2.75 -12.32
CA PRO A 425 -18.96 -1.95 -11.12
C PRO A 425 -20.09 -0.92 -10.96
N LYS A 426 -20.35 -0.53 -9.71
CA LYS A 426 -21.36 0.48 -9.36
C LYS A 426 -20.79 1.90 -9.49
N CYS A 427 -20.36 2.27 -10.70
CA CYS A 427 -19.68 3.54 -10.95
C CYS A 427 -20.54 4.77 -10.63
N GLU A 428 -21.87 4.64 -10.69
CA GLU A 428 -22.85 5.69 -10.38
C GLU A 428 -22.83 6.14 -8.91
N ILE A 429 -22.42 5.27 -7.98
CA ILE A 429 -22.25 5.59 -6.55
C ILE A 429 -20.78 5.67 -6.13
N CYS A 430 -19.85 5.54 -7.08
CA CYS A 430 -18.42 5.55 -6.77
C CYS A 430 -17.96 6.98 -6.46
N PRO A 431 -17.31 7.23 -5.30
CA PRO A 431 -16.89 8.58 -4.91
C PRO A 431 -15.83 9.18 -5.84
N VAL A 432 -15.14 8.34 -6.61
CA VAL A 432 -13.99 8.71 -7.45
C VAL A 432 -14.22 8.39 -8.93
N SER A 433 -15.48 8.19 -9.35
CA SER A 433 -15.80 7.88 -10.76
C SER A 433 -15.29 8.95 -11.73
N HIS A 434 -15.43 10.24 -11.38
CA HIS A 434 -14.94 11.37 -12.17
C HIS A 434 -13.40 11.43 -12.29
N LEU A 435 -12.68 10.70 -11.44
CA LEU A 435 -11.22 10.56 -11.47
C LEU A 435 -10.77 9.21 -12.06
N CYS A 436 -11.69 8.34 -12.46
CA CYS A 436 -11.36 7.00 -12.92
C CYS A 436 -11.19 6.98 -14.44
N LEU A 437 -9.98 6.73 -14.92
CA LEU A 437 -9.67 6.69 -16.36
C LEU A 437 -10.48 5.59 -17.07
N ALA A 438 -10.52 4.38 -16.50
CA ALA A 438 -11.31 3.30 -17.10
C ALA A 438 -12.81 3.59 -17.15
N HIS A 439 -13.35 4.41 -16.25
CA HIS A 439 -14.76 4.83 -16.29
C HIS A 439 -15.02 5.87 -17.37
N ARG A 440 -14.12 6.86 -17.49
CA ARG A 440 -14.15 7.84 -18.58
C ARG A 440 -14.17 7.16 -19.95
N ASP A 441 -13.40 6.08 -20.09
CA ASP A 441 -13.20 5.39 -21.37
C ASP A 441 -14.13 4.16 -21.54
N GLY A 442 -14.95 3.84 -20.53
CA GLY A 442 -15.92 2.74 -20.57
C GLY A 442 -15.30 1.34 -20.65
N CYS A 443 -14.10 1.16 -20.10
CA CYS A 443 -13.29 -0.06 -20.19
C CYS A 443 -13.06 -0.75 -18.84
N GLU A 444 -13.86 -0.49 -17.80
CA GLU A 444 -13.63 -1.00 -16.44
C GLU A 444 -13.59 -2.55 -16.36
N LEU A 445 -14.29 -3.22 -17.28
CA LEU A 445 -14.34 -4.69 -17.35
C LEU A 445 -13.05 -5.32 -17.90
N GLU A 446 -12.18 -4.54 -18.53
CA GLU A 446 -10.86 -4.99 -19.02
C GLU A 446 -9.83 -5.07 -17.89
N TYR A 447 -10.11 -4.43 -16.76
CA TYR A 447 -9.20 -4.33 -15.62
C TYR A 447 -9.72 -5.05 -14.36
N PRO A 448 -8.82 -5.66 -13.56
CA PRO A 448 -7.37 -5.72 -13.76
C PRO A 448 -6.98 -6.87 -14.72
N VAL A 449 -5.87 -6.69 -15.44
CA VAL A 449 -5.32 -7.73 -16.30
C VAL A 449 -4.73 -8.86 -15.44
N LYS A 450 -5.16 -10.10 -15.72
CA LYS A 450 -4.66 -11.33 -15.07
C LYS A 450 -4.42 -12.40 -16.12
N LYS A 451 -3.18 -12.89 -16.25
CA LYS A 451 -2.93 -14.05 -17.11
C LYS A 451 -3.62 -15.31 -16.57
N LYS A 452 -4.13 -16.13 -17.49
CA LYS A 452 -4.87 -17.36 -17.17
C LYS A 452 -3.98 -18.33 -16.37
N ALA A 453 -4.49 -18.79 -15.23
CA ALA A 453 -3.82 -19.81 -14.43
C ALA A 453 -3.71 -21.14 -15.20
N LYS A 454 -2.70 -21.95 -14.86
CA LYS A 454 -2.57 -23.32 -15.38
C LYS A 454 -3.81 -24.15 -15.01
N GLU A 455 -4.15 -25.11 -15.86
CA GLU A 455 -5.21 -26.08 -15.56
C GLU A 455 -4.87 -26.89 -14.31
N ARG A 456 -5.91 -27.23 -13.53
CA ARG A 456 -5.76 -27.99 -12.30
C ARG A 456 -5.46 -29.45 -12.63
N ARG A 457 -4.63 -30.10 -11.83
CA ARG A 457 -4.44 -31.54 -11.90
C ARG A 457 -5.69 -32.25 -11.35
N VAL A 458 -6.26 -33.18 -12.10
CA VAL A 458 -7.38 -34.01 -11.64
C VAL A 458 -6.83 -35.28 -11.01
N GLU A 459 -7.24 -35.57 -9.78
CA GLU A 459 -6.91 -36.79 -9.03
C GLU A 459 -8.19 -37.58 -8.74
N LYS A 460 -8.17 -38.87 -9.08
CA LYS A 460 -9.27 -39.79 -8.75
C LYS A 460 -8.95 -40.48 -7.43
N LYS A 461 -9.93 -40.51 -6.52
CA LYS A 461 -9.78 -41.11 -5.21
C LYS A 461 -10.97 -42.01 -4.85
N THR A 462 -10.69 -43.07 -4.13
CA THR A 462 -11.71 -43.88 -3.45
C THR A 462 -11.59 -43.64 -1.96
N ILE A 463 -12.65 -43.12 -1.35
CA ILE A 463 -12.75 -42.85 0.08
C ILE A 463 -13.40 -44.04 0.76
N LEU A 464 -12.81 -44.51 1.86
CA LEU A 464 -13.21 -45.72 2.57
C LEU A 464 -13.54 -45.34 4.01
N ARG A 465 -14.81 -45.46 4.36
CA ARG A 465 -15.30 -45.27 5.72
C ARG A 465 -15.47 -46.65 6.36
N PHE A 466 -14.44 -47.09 7.09
CA PHE A 466 -14.52 -48.33 7.88
C PHE A 466 -15.21 -48.04 9.20
N CYS A 467 -16.31 -48.73 9.47
CA CYS A 467 -17.11 -48.57 10.68
C CYS A 467 -17.30 -49.93 11.35
N ASP A 468 -17.31 -49.96 12.68
CA ASP A 468 -17.99 -51.00 13.44
C ASP A 468 -19.25 -50.40 14.10
N ASN A 469 -19.71 -50.95 15.22
CA ASN A 469 -20.93 -50.50 15.89
C ASN A 469 -20.78 -49.14 16.59
N GLU A 470 -19.57 -48.73 16.98
CA GLU A 470 -19.35 -47.55 17.84
C GLU A 470 -18.36 -46.55 17.21
N GLU A 471 -17.43 -47.03 16.39
CA GLU A 471 -16.28 -46.25 15.95
C GLU A 471 -16.13 -46.19 14.42
N VAL A 472 -15.34 -45.22 13.98
CA VAL A 472 -14.91 -45.08 12.58
C VAL A 472 -13.41 -44.88 12.48
N ALA A 473 -12.80 -45.57 11.51
CA ALA A 473 -11.39 -45.43 11.23
C ALA A 473 -11.08 -44.11 10.51
N ILE A 474 -10.20 -43.31 11.10
CA ILE A 474 -9.58 -42.14 10.50
C ILE A 474 -8.06 -42.26 10.58
N ARG A 475 -7.33 -41.43 9.84
CA ARG A 475 -5.88 -41.32 9.98
C ARG A 475 -5.43 -39.88 9.91
N LYS A 476 -4.32 -39.56 10.58
CA LYS A 476 -3.67 -38.25 10.44
C LYS A 476 -2.83 -38.24 9.16
N ARG A 477 -2.98 -37.19 8.36
CA ARG A 477 -2.15 -36.97 7.17
C ARG A 477 -0.74 -36.57 7.59
N PRO A 478 0.30 -36.86 6.78
CA PRO A 478 1.66 -36.42 7.06
C PRO A 478 1.77 -34.91 7.31
N ASP A 479 2.81 -34.49 8.04
CA ASP A 479 3.04 -33.07 8.39
C ASP A 479 3.44 -32.18 7.20
N THR A 480 3.56 -32.76 6.01
CA THR A 480 3.88 -32.04 4.77
C THR A 480 2.90 -32.40 3.65
N GLY A 481 2.78 -31.49 2.67
CA GLY A 481 1.91 -31.67 1.50
C GLY A 481 0.48 -31.16 1.69
N LEU A 482 -0.42 -31.60 0.81
CA LEU A 482 -1.81 -31.15 0.78
C LEU A 482 -2.54 -31.59 2.05
N LEU A 483 -3.22 -30.65 2.73
CA LEU A 483 -3.98 -30.90 3.96
C LEU A 483 -3.11 -31.52 5.07
N ALA A 484 -1.83 -31.13 5.13
CA ALA A 484 -0.86 -31.64 6.09
C ALA A 484 -1.37 -31.59 7.54
N GLY A 485 -1.14 -32.67 8.29
CA GLY A 485 -1.48 -32.83 9.71
C GLY A 485 -2.99 -32.81 10.03
N LEU A 486 -3.87 -32.79 9.03
CA LEU A 486 -5.32 -32.96 9.24
C LEU A 486 -5.71 -34.43 9.24
N TYR A 487 -6.90 -34.72 9.76
CA TYR A 487 -7.45 -36.06 9.73
C TYR A 487 -8.20 -36.32 8.43
N GLU A 488 -8.22 -37.58 8.01
CA GLU A 488 -8.96 -38.02 6.85
C GLU A 488 -9.51 -39.43 7.03
N PHE A 489 -10.54 -39.75 6.25
CA PHE A 489 -10.91 -41.15 6.04
C PHE A 489 -9.83 -41.85 5.20
N PRO A 490 -9.52 -43.14 5.49
CA PRO A 490 -8.68 -43.95 4.64
C PRO A 490 -9.08 -43.83 3.16
N ASN A 491 -8.09 -43.61 2.29
CA ASN A 491 -8.33 -43.44 0.88
C ASN A 491 -7.17 -43.96 0.02
N VAL A 492 -7.53 -44.37 -1.20
CA VAL A 492 -6.62 -44.89 -2.22
C VAL A 492 -6.79 -44.15 -3.54
N GLU A 493 -5.76 -44.20 -4.39
CA GLU A 493 -5.81 -43.62 -5.72
C GLU A 493 -6.72 -44.43 -6.66
N GLY A 494 -7.39 -43.74 -7.57
CA GLY A 494 -8.31 -44.35 -8.53
C GLY A 494 -9.74 -44.48 -8.02
N HIS A 495 -10.60 -45.08 -8.84
CA HIS A 495 -12.01 -45.33 -8.56
C HIS A 495 -12.23 -46.84 -8.47
N LEU A 496 -12.08 -47.39 -7.28
CA LEU A 496 -12.31 -48.82 -7.05
C LEU A 496 -13.79 -49.17 -7.22
N LYS A 497 -14.02 -50.38 -7.70
CA LYS A 497 -15.30 -51.08 -7.68
C LYS A 497 -15.49 -51.75 -6.33
N GLN A 498 -16.73 -52.06 -5.99
CA GLN A 498 -17.08 -52.68 -4.71
C GLN A 498 -16.30 -53.97 -4.41
N LYS A 499 -15.99 -54.81 -5.41
CA LYS A 499 -15.17 -56.03 -5.22
C LYS A 499 -13.75 -55.70 -4.79
N GLU A 500 -13.12 -54.72 -5.43
CA GLU A 500 -11.75 -54.26 -5.11
C GLU A 500 -11.69 -53.61 -3.72
N VAL A 501 -12.77 -52.95 -3.29
CA VAL A 501 -12.91 -52.42 -1.92
C VAL A 501 -12.93 -53.54 -0.88
N ILE A 502 -13.65 -54.64 -1.13
CA ILE A 502 -13.70 -55.79 -0.23
C ILE A 502 -12.32 -56.46 -0.14
N GLU A 503 -11.65 -56.64 -1.28
CA GLU A 503 -10.29 -57.22 -1.33
C GLU A 503 -9.28 -56.33 -0.60
N TYR A 504 -9.38 -55.01 -0.79
CA TYR A 504 -8.54 -54.05 -0.08
C TYR A 504 -8.79 -54.10 1.44
N ALA A 505 -10.05 -54.08 1.89
CA ALA A 505 -10.39 -54.21 3.32
C ALA A 505 -9.80 -55.49 3.94
N LYS A 506 -9.91 -56.63 3.26
CA LYS A 506 -9.29 -57.89 3.68
C LYS A 506 -7.77 -57.83 3.72
N SER A 507 -7.14 -57.15 2.76
CA SER A 507 -5.68 -56.94 2.74
C SER A 507 -5.18 -56.13 3.92
N LEU A 508 -6.06 -55.33 4.53
CA LEU A 508 -5.80 -54.59 5.76
C LEU A 508 -6.08 -55.40 7.03
N GLY A 509 -6.46 -56.68 6.91
CA GLY A 509 -6.82 -57.53 8.05
C GLY A 509 -8.25 -57.33 8.57
N LEU A 510 -9.07 -56.52 7.89
CA LEU A 510 -10.47 -56.29 8.29
C LEU A 510 -11.38 -57.38 7.71
N THR A 511 -12.45 -57.70 8.45
CA THR A 511 -13.51 -58.61 7.99
C THR A 511 -14.77 -57.81 7.59
N PRO A 512 -14.91 -57.41 6.31
CA PRO A 512 -16.06 -56.62 5.87
C PRO A 512 -17.36 -57.45 5.89
N VAL A 513 -18.33 -57.00 6.70
CA VAL A 513 -19.67 -57.57 6.84
C VAL A 513 -20.61 -57.00 5.78
N ARG A 514 -20.55 -55.68 5.54
CA ARG A 514 -21.40 -54.99 4.56
C ARG A 514 -20.65 -53.85 3.90
N VAL A 515 -20.75 -53.75 2.58
CA VAL A 515 -20.21 -52.62 1.80
C VAL A 515 -21.35 -51.86 1.15
N LYS A 516 -21.44 -50.56 1.43
CA LYS A 516 -22.44 -49.65 0.89
C LYS A 516 -21.74 -48.52 0.13
N LYS A 517 -22.16 -48.28 -1.11
CA LYS A 517 -21.66 -47.14 -1.89
C LYS A 517 -22.19 -45.83 -1.28
N LEU A 518 -21.30 -44.86 -1.08
CA LEU A 518 -21.63 -43.49 -0.67
C LEU A 518 -21.75 -42.58 -1.91
N PRO A 519 -22.32 -41.37 -1.79
CA PRO A 519 -22.41 -40.43 -2.91
C PRO A 519 -21.04 -40.14 -3.55
N ASP A 520 -21.01 -39.99 -4.87
CA ASP A 520 -19.82 -39.49 -5.55
C ASP A 520 -19.66 -38.00 -5.20
N ALA A 521 -18.43 -37.56 -4.92
CA ALA A 521 -18.16 -36.18 -4.54
C ALA A 521 -17.00 -35.60 -5.34
N LYS A 522 -17.03 -34.28 -5.55
CA LYS A 522 -15.94 -33.52 -6.15
C LYS A 522 -15.51 -32.42 -5.21
N HIS A 523 -14.20 -32.26 -5.02
CA HIS A 523 -13.65 -31.16 -4.24
C HIS A 523 -12.57 -30.43 -5.03
N ILE A 524 -12.63 -29.10 -5.06
CA ILE A 524 -11.74 -28.26 -5.86
C ILE A 524 -10.80 -27.49 -4.93
N PHE A 525 -9.50 -27.73 -5.07
CA PHE A 525 -8.44 -26.90 -4.52
C PHE A 525 -7.94 -25.89 -5.58
N SER A 526 -7.04 -24.98 -5.20
CA SER A 526 -6.49 -24.01 -6.16
C SER A 526 -5.72 -24.66 -7.31
N HIS A 527 -5.01 -25.77 -7.04
CA HIS A 527 -4.07 -26.42 -7.97
C HIS A 527 -4.44 -27.87 -8.31
N VAL A 528 -5.38 -28.48 -7.57
CA VAL A 528 -5.81 -29.87 -7.72
C VAL A 528 -7.34 -29.96 -7.64
N GLU A 529 -7.92 -30.90 -8.37
CA GLU A 529 -9.32 -31.32 -8.25
C GLU A 529 -9.36 -32.79 -7.81
N TRP A 530 -10.06 -33.07 -6.71
CA TRP A 530 -10.35 -34.44 -6.29
C TRP A 530 -11.71 -34.88 -6.82
N GLN A 531 -11.73 -35.99 -7.55
CA GLN A 531 -12.92 -36.71 -7.96
C GLN A 531 -13.02 -37.98 -7.13
N MET A 532 -13.95 -38.02 -6.20
CA MET A 532 -14.03 -39.02 -5.14
C MET A 532 -15.24 -39.93 -5.32
N LYS A 533 -15.03 -41.22 -5.08
CA LYS A 533 -16.10 -42.21 -4.85
C LYS A 533 -15.97 -42.74 -3.44
N GLY A 534 -17.05 -42.72 -2.66
CA GLY A 534 -17.03 -43.21 -1.29
C GLY A 534 -17.63 -44.61 -1.15
N TYR A 535 -17.12 -45.38 -0.20
CA TYR A 535 -17.74 -46.61 0.29
C TYR A 535 -17.71 -46.62 1.81
N GLU A 536 -18.84 -46.97 2.40
CA GLU A 536 -18.95 -47.38 3.79
C GLU A 536 -18.75 -48.89 3.87
N VAL A 537 -17.86 -49.32 4.74
CA VAL A 537 -17.50 -50.71 4.97
C VAL A 537 -17.74 -51.00 6.44
N ILE A 538 -18.85 -51.67 6.74
CA ILE A 538 -19.13 -52.19 8.08
C ILE A 538 -18.27 -53.43 8.26
N VAL A 539 -17.45 -53.44 9.30
CA VAL A 539 -16.59 -54.56 9.70
C VAL A 539 -17.10 -55.19 10.99
N ASP A 540 -16.66 -56.42 11.26
CA ASP A 540 -17.07 -57.18 12.46
C ASP A 540 -16.56 -56.51 13.75
N GLU A 541 -15.27 -56.20 13.80
CA GLU A 541 -14.59 -55.42 14.86
C GLU A 541 -13.46 -54.60 14.22
N LEU A 542 -13.21 -53.38 14.70
CA LEU A 542 -12.03 -52.58 14.32
C LEU A 542 -10.77 -52.92 15.15
N GLU A 543 -10.92 -53.58 16.31
CA GLU A 543 -9.90 -53.70 17.38
C GLU A 543 -8.95 -54.92 17.36
N ARG A 544 -8.81 -55.71 16.29
CA ARG A 544 -7.85 -56.85 16.28
C ARG A 544 -6.57 -56.56 15.52
N GLU A 545 -5.43 -56.97 16.11
CA GLU A 545 -4.04 -56.99 15.60
C GLU A 545 -3.93 -56.58 14.12
N LEU A 546 -4.11 -55.28 13.86
CA LEU A 546 -3.91 -54.73 12.54
C LEU A 546 -2.45 -54.98 12.21
N ASP A 547 -2.17 -55.57 11.04
CA ASP A 547 -0.78 -55.77 10.62
C ASP A 547 -0.10 -54.39 10.56
N GLN A 548 0.72 -54.10 11.56
CA GLN A 548 1.40 -52.82 11.74
C GLN A 548 2.36 -52.51 10.58
N LYS A 549 2.66 -53.51 9.72
CA LYS A 549 3.40 -53.30 8.46
C LYS A 549 2.55 -52.69 7.35
N ILE A 550 1.22 -52.81 7.41
CA ILE A 550 0.29 -52.38 6.36
C ILE A 550 -0.42 -51.08 6.77
N TRP A 551 -0.81 -50.97 8.03
CA TRP A 551 -1.31 -49.74 8.62
C TRP A 551 -0.12 -48.93 9.14
N SER A 552 0.47 -48.10 8.29
CA SER A 552 1.56 -47.21 8.69
C SER A 552 1.11 -46.29 9.85
N GLU A 553 1.50 -46.68 11.06
CA GLU A 553 1.59 -45.97 12.35
C GLU A 553 0.45 -45.09 12.90
N GLN A 554 -0.61 -44.68 12.19
CA GLN A 554 -1.61 -43.77 12.80
C GLN A 554 -3.04 -43.91 12.25
N VAL A 555 -3.65 -45.09 12.40
CA VAL A 555 -5.12 -45.20 12.30
C VAL A 555 -5.71 -45.06 13.69
N ILE A 556 -6.70 -44.18 13.79
CA ILE A 556 -7.44 -43.88 15.00
C ILE A 556 -8.86 -44.36 14.79
N PHE A 557 -9.36 -45.12 15.75
CA PHE A 557 -10.77 -45.43 15.86
C PHE A 557 -11.37 -44.37 16.76
N ALA A 558 -12.30 -43.61 16.20
CA ALA A 558 -12.91 -42.49 16.87
C ALA A 558 -14.41 -42.72 16.95
N GLU A 559 -14.98 -42.48 18.12
CA GLU A 559 -16.42 -42.39 18.27
C GLU A 559 -16.97 -41.25 17.40
N LYS A 560 -18.24 -41.38 16.98
CA LYS A 560 -18.89 -40.36 16.15
C LYS A 560 -18.84 -38.97 16.78
N GLU A 561 -19.01 -38.85 18.10
CA GLU A 561 -18.94 -37.56 18.80
C GLU A 561 -17.53 -36.96 18.84
N GLU A 562 -16.50 -37.81 18.93
CA GLU A 562 -15.11 -37.35 18.97
C GLU A 562 -14.68 -36.74 17.63
N LEU A 563 -15.17 -37.26 16.50
CA LEU A 563 -14.93 -36.67 15.18
C LEU A 563 -15.37 -35.22 15.11
N GLU A 564 -16.52 -34.90 15.67
CA GLU A 564 -17.07 -33.55 15.65
C GLU A 564 -16.31 -32.59 16.55
N LYS A 565 -15.75 -33.07 17.67
CA LYS A 565 -15.19 -32.22 18.73
C LYS A 565 -13.65 -32.12 18.69
N LYS A 566 -12.96 -33.20 18.31
CA LYS A 566 -11.52 -33.39 18.56
C LYS A 566 -10.68 -33.40 17.29
N TYR A 567 -11.18 -34.05 16.23
CA TYR A 567 -10.39 -34.31 15.04
C TYR A 567 -10.70 -33.30 13.92
N PRO A 568 -9.76 -32.41 13.53
CA PRO A 568 -9.96 -31.47 12.43
C PRO A 568 -10.00 -32.19 11.08
N MET A 569 -11.19 -32.25 10.49
CA MET A 569 -11.49 -32.88 9.20
C MET A 569 -11.72 -31.81 8.12
N PRO A 570 -11.00 -31.85 6.99
CA PRO A 570 -11.18 -30.86 5.94
C PRO A 570 -12.52 -31.05 5.22
N SER A 571 -13.08 -29.95 4.73
CA SER A 571 -14.33 -29.93 3.95
C SER A 571 -14.31 -30.79 2.68
N ALA A 572 -13.11 -31.21 2.24
CA ALA A 572 -12.95 -32.24 1.21
C ALA A 572 -13.71 -33.54 1.52
N PHE A 573 -13.88 -33.88 2.80
CA PHE A 573 -14.58 -35.09 3.24
C PHE A 573 -16.00 -34.84 3.76
N ALA A 574 -16.55 -33.62 3.62
CA ALA A 574 -17.86 -33.26 4.15
C ALA A 574 -19.00 -34.16 3.64
N ALA A 575 -18.91 -34.65 2.39
CA ALA A 575 -19.88 -35.57 1.81
C ALA A 575 -19.89 -36.98 2.46
N TYR A 576 -18.90 -37.28 3.29
CA TYR A 576 -18.67 -38.60 3.89
C TYR A 576 -18.71 -38.58 5.43
N GLN A 577 -18.94 -37.41 6.03
CA GLN A 577 -19.14 -37.28 7.47
C GLN A 577 -20.44 -37.99 7.92
N LEU A 578 -20.50 -38.38 9.20
CA LEU A 578 -21.49 -39.30 9.77
C LEU A 578 -22.80 -38.64 10.20
#